data_AF-A0A840KHE3-F1
#
_entry.id   AF-A0A840KHE3-F1
#
_cell.length_a   1.000
_cell.length_b   1.000
_cell.length_c   1.000
_cell.angle_alpha   90.00
_cell.angle_beta   90.00
_cell.angle_gamma   90.00
#
_symmetry.space_group_name_H-M   'P 1'
#
loop_
_entity.id
_entity.type
_entity.pdbx_description
1 polymer ?
#
loop_
_entity_poly.entity_id
_entity_poly.type
_entity_poly.pdbx_seq_one_letter_code
_entity_poly.pdbx_strand_id
1 'polypeptide(L)' 'MKLKEFLERNPIINSAQLAKEMWSDNKSAPSKLTNKLNENIVGNGKQRITEKDMEMAEVVLKKLADDIYKSFQ' A
#
# COMPACT_ATOMS: atom_id res chain seq x y z
N MET A 1 -10.77 -1.13 -9.72
CA MET A 1 -9.48 -1.87 -9.78
C MET A 1 -9.05 -2.19 -8.35
N LYS A 2 -8.56 -3.41 -8.08
CA LYS A 2 -8.06 -3.75 -6.74
C LYS A 2 -6.63 -3.21 -6.56
N LEU A 3 -6.23 -2.90 -5.31
CA LEU A 3 -4.87 -2.41 -5.01
C LEU A 3 -3.78 -3.37 -5.51
N LYS A 4 -4.01 -4.69 -5.41
CA LYS A 4 -3.07 -5.70 -5.92
C LYS A 4 -2.81 -5.54 -7.42
N GLU A 5 -3.88 -5.50 -8.22
CA GLU A 5 -3.81 -5.36 -9.67
C GLU A 5 -3.11 -4.06 -10.07
N PHE A 6 -3.35 -2.97 -9.33
CA PHE A 6 -2.69 -1.70 -9.56
C PHE A 6 -1.19 -1.79 -9.34
N LEU A 7 -0.75 -2.37 -8.21
CA LEU A 7 0.67 -2.49 -7.88
C LEU A 7 1.39 -3.45 -8.84
N GLU A 8 0.74 -4.53 -9.28
CA GLU A 8 1.28 -5.45 -10.28
C GLU A 8 1.48 -4.78 -11.65
N ARG A 9 0.57 -3.87 -12.05
CA ARG A 9 0.70 -3.09 -13.29
C ARG A 9 1.73 -1.96 -13.20
N ASN A 10 2.09 -1.55 -11.99
CA ASN A 10 2.96 -0.39 -11.75
C ASN A 10 4.16 -0.79 -10.86
N PRO A 11 5.08 -1.63 -11.36
CA PRO A 11 6.21 -2.15 -10.56
C PRO A 11 7.20 -1.07 -10.12
N ILE A 12 7.14 0.13 -10.70
CA ILE A 12 7.92 1.30 -10.26
C ILE A 12 7.53 1.76 -8.85
N ILE A 13 6.32 1.44 -8.39
CA ILE A 13 5.84 1.79 -7.06
C ILE A 13 6.46 0.84 -6.04
N ASN A 14 7.29 1.38 -5.16
CA ASN A 14 7.86 0.62 -4.04
C ASN A 14 6.77 0.31 -3.00
N SER A 15 6.23 -0.90 -3.05
CA SER A 15 5.15 -1.35 -2.16
C SER A 15 5.56 -1.39 -0.68
N ALA A 16 6.83 -1.63 -0.37
CA ALA A 16 7.31 -1.62 1.01
C ALA A 16 7.30 -0.20 1.60
N GLN A 17 7.67 0.81 0.80
CA GLN A 17 7.58 2.20 1.23
C GLN A 17 6.13 2.67 1.32
N LEU A 18 5.30 2.34 0.32
CA LEU A 18 3.86 2.59 0.36
C LEU A 18 3.24 2.08 1.67
N ALA A 19 3.54 0.84 2.06
CA ALA A 19 3.03 0.24 3.28
C ALA A 19 3.45 1.02 4.54
N LYS A 20 4.71 1.43 4.62
CA LYS A 20 5.23 2.20 5.77
C LYS A 20 4.52 3.53 5.94
N GLU A 21 4.21 4.21 4.83
CA GLU A 21 3.45 5.47 4.88
C GLU A 21 1.97 5.23 5.23
N MET A 22 1.36 4.15 4.72
CA MET A 22 -0.04 3.81 5.05
C MET A 22 -0.23 3.45 6.53
N TRP A 23 0.75 2.79 7.14
CA TRP A 23 0.71 2.38 8.54
C TRP A 23 2.00 2.77 9.28
N SER A 24 2.22 4.08 9.45
CA SER A 24 3.43 4.66 10.06
C SER A 24 3.80 4.05 11.42
N ASP A 25 2.80 3.71 12.23
CA ASP A 25 3.02 3.17 13.58
C ASP A 25 3.25 1.65 13.59
N ASN A 26 3.14 0.98 12.43
CA ASN A 26 3.28 -0.47 12.33
C ASN A 26 4.69 -0.87 11.85
N LYS A 27 5.51 -1.40 12.78
CA LYS A 27 6.87 -1.89 12.49
C LYS A 27 6.95 -2.97 11.41
N SER A 28 5.86 -3.67 11.15
CA SER A 28 5.73 -4.74 10.14
C SER A 28 4.78 -4.36 9.02
N ALA A 29 4.64 -3.06 8.72
CA ALA A 29 3.75 -2.56 7.69
C ALA A 29 3.95 -3.23 6.31
N PRO A 30 5.19 -3.44 5.79
CA PRO A 30 5.38 -4.14 4.53
C PRO A 30 4.80 -5.57 4.54
N SER A 31 5.08 -6.35 5.60
CA SER A 31 4.52 -7.70 5.75
C SER A 31 3.00 -7.67 5.87
N LYS A 32 2.44 -6.67 6.56
CA LYS A 32 0.98 -6.47 6.64
C LYS A 32 0.38 -6.22 5.25
N LEU A 33 1.01 -5.40 4.41
CA LEU A 33 0.56 -5.19 3.03
C LEU A 33 0.60 -6.50 2.25
N THR A 34 1.73 -7.20 2.26
CA THR A 34 1.90 -8.48 1.56
C THR A 34 0.83 -9.49 1.98
N ASN A 35 0.57 -9.63 3.28
CA ASN A 35 -0.45 -10.54 3.79
C ASN A 35 -1.85 -10.16 3.33
N LYS A 36 -2.20 -8.87 3.34
CA LYS A 36 -3.51 -8.41 2.84
C LYS A 36 -3.67 -8.58 1.33
N LEU A 37 -2.62 -8.32 0.54
CA LEU A 37 -2.63 -8.47 -0.92
C LEU A 37 -2.73 -9.94 -1.35
N ASN A 38 -2.04 -10.82 -0.64
CA ASN A 38 -2.05 -12.26 -0.91
C ASN A 38 -3.13 -13.01 -0.17
N GLU A 39 -3.94 -12.29 0.60
CA GLU A 39 -5.05 -12.87 1.32
C GLU A 39 -4.61 -13.99 2.28
N ASN A 40 -3.44 -13.82 2.90
CA ASN A 40 -2.80 -14.78 3.79
C ASN A 40 -3.59 -14.94 5.10
N ILE A 41 -3.50 -16.11 5.71
CA ILE A 41 -4.03 -16.39 7.05
C ILE A 41 -2.96 -16.02 8.07
N VAL A 42 -3.29 -15.12 8.99
CA VAL A 42 -2.39 -14.68 10.07
C VAL A 42 -3.18 -14.66 11.37
N GLY A 43 -2.71 -15.40 12.38
CA GLY A 43 -3.47 -15.62 13.61
C GLY A 43 -4.79 -16.35 13.33
N ASN A 44 -5.90 -15.75 13.75
CA ASN A 44 -7.23 -16.39 13.70
C ASN A 44 -8.01 -16.11 12.41
N GLY A 45 -7.44 -15.43 11.41
CA GLY A 45 -8.22 -15.01 10.26
C GLY A 45 -7.43 -14.66 9.00
N LYS A 46 -8.19 -14.59 7.90
CA LYS A 46 -7.71 -14.21 6.58
C LYS A 46 -7.61 -12.69 6.48
N GLN A 47 -6.43 -12.16 6.21
CA GLN A 47 -6.24 -10.72 6.05
C GLN A 47 -6.66 -10.30 4.64
N ARG A 48 -7.56 -9.31 4.52
CA ARG A 48 -8.00 -8.78 3.22
C ARG A 48 -7.75 -7.27 3.17
N ILE A 49 -7.61 -6.74 1.96
CA ILE A 49 -7.67 -5.31 1.71
C ILE A 49 -9.10 -4.84 2.03
N THR A 50 -9.19 -3.82 2.88
CA THR A 50 -10.43 -3.16 3.28
C THR A 50 -10.57 -1.82 2.55
N GLU A 51 -11.74 -1.20 2.62
CA GLU A 51 -11.97 0.15 2.07
C GLU A 51 -11.01 1.18 2.68
N LYS A 52 -10.82 1.13 4.00
CA LYS A 52 -9.84 1.98 4.69
C LYS A 52 -8.42 1.81 4.15
N ASP A 53 -8.03 0.58 3.81
CA ASP A 53 -6.70 0.33 3.22
C ASP A 53 -6.58 0.95 1.81
N MET A 54 -7.68 0.98 1.04
CA MET A 54 -7.71 1.67 -0.26
C MET A 54 -7.58 3.19 -0.09
N GLU A 55 -8.32 3.78 0.85
CA GLU A 55 -8.26 5.22 1.16
C GLU A 55 -6.84 5.64 1.59
N MET A 56 -6.20 4.87 2.48
CA MET A 56 -4.82 5.12 2.90
C MET A 56 -3.84 5.03 1.72
N ALA A 57 -4.01 4.03 0.85
CA ALA A 57 -3.16 3.89 -0.32
C ALA A 57 -3.31 5.08 -1.29
N GLU A 58 -4.55 5.53 -1.53
CA GLU A 58 -4.83 6.70 -2.37
C GLU A 58 -4.15 7.96 -1.86
N VAL A 59 -4.26 8.24 -0.56
CA VAL A 59 -3.62 9.41 0.07
C VAL A 59 -2.10 9.39 -0.12
N VAL A 60 -1.47 8.24 0.14
CA VAL A 60 0.00 8.12 0.01
C VAL A 60 0.44 8.24 -1.46
N LEU A 61 -0.28 7.59 -2.38
CA LEU A 61 0.06 7.63 -3.81
C LEU A 61 -0.13 9.02 -4.40
N LYS A 62 -1.16 9.76 -3.96
CA LYS A 62 -1.38 11.14 -4.36
C LYS A 62 -0.23 12.04 -3.88
N LYS A 63 0.18 11.90 -2.63
CA LYS A 63 1.34 12.63 -2.09
C LYS A 63 2.61 12.34 -2.90
N LEU A 64 2.86 11.08 -3.23
CA LEU A 64 4.01 10.69 -4.07
C LEU A 64 3.94 11.34 -5.45
N ALA A 65 2.77 11.36 -6.09
CA ALA A 65 2.58 12.01 -7.38
C ALA A 65 2.85 13.53 -7.31
N ASP A 66 2.33 14.19 -6.28
CA ASP A 66 2.55 15.62 -6.05
C ASP A 66 4.03 15.95 -5.82
N ASP A 67 4.73 15.14 -5.02
CA ASP A 67 6.16 15.31 -4.73
C ASP A 67 7.01 15.13 -6.00
N ILE A 68 6.69 14.14 -6.84
CA ILE A 68 7.34 13.94 -8.14
C ILE A 68 7.10 15.17 -9.02
N TYR A 69 5.85 15.60 -9.19
CA TYR A 69 5.52 16.71 -10.08
C TYR A 69 6.23 18.00 -9.67
N LYS A 70 6.27 18.33 -8.38
CA LYS A 70 6.97 19.50 -7.84
C LYS A 70 8.48 19.43 -7.99
N SER A 71 9.07 18.24 -7.93
CA SER A 71 10.53 18.06 -7.98
C SER A 71 11.13 18.27 -9.37
N PHE A 72 10.31 18.23 -10.42
CA PHE A 72 10.73 18.38 -11.81
C PHE A 72 10.14 19.63 -12.50
N GLN A 73 9.55 20.55 -11.73
CA GLN A 73 9.24 21.92 -12.17
C GLN A 73 10.42 22.85 -11.90
#